data_AF-A0A0M9AGV7-F1
#
_entry.id   AF-A0A0M9AGV7-F1
#
_cell.length_a   1.000
_cell.length_b   1.000
_cell.length_c   1.000
_cell.angle_alpha   90.00
_cell.angle_beta   90.00
_cell.angle_gamma   90.00
#
_symmetry.space_group_name_H-M   'P 1'
#
loop_
_entity.id
_entity.type
_entity.pdbx_description
1 polymer ?
#
loop_
_entity_poly.entity_id
_entity_poly.type
_entity_poly.pdbx_seq_one_letter_code
_entity_poly.pdbx_strand_id
1 'polypeptide(L)'
;MYPEWQKKRFYELHLAWLVQGPRGLELLFKVNPYSLYPTREEALEAAKALLKGRLDQDPRVGQGKAPILLSEEDRARFLVLLESGKALLPLDRYALLGEVAEVEERLLHKAPFQDPTNVLQSLKGLPVRLLLTPLNDPEGESQKLAQGPLEVLPEGIRVGDFFLPIPPETPVEGLAYEEAFFHLGDGRYYLYALSSSTSS
;
A
#
# COMPACT_ATOMS: atom_id res chain seq x y z
N MET A 1 -11.23 2.56 21.11
CA MET A 1 -10.67 2.53 19.73
C MET A 1 -9.26 2.01 19.84
N TYR A 2 -8.91 0.94 19.10
CA TYR A 2 -7.57 0.33 19.19
C TYR A 2 -6.52 1.21 18.49
N PRO A 3 -5.35 1.47 19.10
CA PRO A 3 -4.30 2.30 18.51
C PRO A 3 -3.86 1.85 17.10
N GLU A 4 -3.91 0.55 16.84
CA GLU A 4 -3.52 -0.08 15.58
C GLU A 4 -4.46 0.28 14.43
N TRP A 5 -5.70 0.65 14.73
CA TRP A 5 -6.71 1.02 13.73
C TRP A 5 -6.63 2.49 13.32
N GLN A 6 -5.82 3.29 14.00
CA GLN A 6 -5.66 4.70 13.70
C GLN A 6 -4.74 4.88 12.48
N LYS A 7 -5.05 5.87 11.65
CA LYS A 7 -4.12 6.32 10.61
C LYS A 7 -2.84 6.76 11.28
N LYS A 8 -1.72 6.29 10.75
CA LYS A 8 -0.39 6.69 11.19
C LYS A 8 0.25 7.50 10.08
N ARG A 9 1.02 8.51 10.48
CA ARG A 9 1.81 9.33 9.56
C ARG A 9 3.11 8.61 9.27
N PHE A 10 3.42 8.51 7.99
CA PHE A 10 4.67 7.98 7.47
C PHE A 10 5.21 8.94 6.42
N TYR A 11 6.45 8.69 6.01
CA TYR A 11 7.08 9.37 4.90
C TYR A 11 7.27 8.39 3.75
N GLU A 12 6.66 8.67 2.60
CA GLU A 12 6.92 7.93 1.36
C GLU A 12 8.12 8.57 0.67
N LEU A 13 9.11 7.74 0.32
CA LEU A 13 10.17 8.13 -0.62
C LEU A 13 9.72 7.77 -2.03
N HIS A 14 9.69 8.76 -2.92
CA HIS A 14 9.45 8.57 -4.33
C HIS A 14 10.69 8.98 -5.13
N LEU A 15 11.36 8.02 -5.73
CA LEU A 15 12.45 8.22 -6.67
C LEU A 15 12.02 7.68 -8.03
N ALA A 16 12.15 8.50 -9.06
CA ALA A 16 11.72 8.12 -10.39
C ALA A 16 12.57 8.76 -11.47
N TRP A 17 12.79 8.02 -12.55
CA TRP A 17 13.30 8.60 -13.77
C TRP A 17 12.16 9.22 -14.56
N LEU A 18 12.39 10.44 -15.04
CA LEU A 18 11.57 11.14 -16.01
C LEU A 18 12.34 11.23 -17.32
N VAL A 19 11.61 11.31 -18.44
CA VAL A 19 12.16 11.52 -19.78
C VAL A 19 11.55 12.78 -20.41
N GLN A 20 12.34 13.50 -21.19
CA GLN A 20 11.85 14.66 -21.94
C GLN A 20 10.98 14.20 -23.11
N GLY A 21 9.67 14.43 -22.99
CA GLY A 21 8.66 14.21 -24.01
C GLY A 21 8.17 15.52 -24.66
N PRO A 22 7.26 15.42 -25.64
CA PRO A 22 6.72 16.58 -26.37
C PRO A 22 5.89 17.53 -25.50
N ARG A 23 5.42 17.08 -24.34
CA ARG A 23 4.61 17.87 -23.39
C ARG A 23 5.37 18.25 -22.12
N GLY A 24 6.67 17.97 -22.04
CA GLY A 24 7.49 18.19 -20.85
C GLY A 24 8.10 16.90 -20.31
N LEU A 25 8.42 16.87 -19.03
CA LEU A 25 8.95 15.67 -18.37
C LEU A 25 7.84 14.67 -18.09
N GLU A 26 8.01 13.45 -18.58
CA GLU A 26 7.06 12.35 -18.42
C GLU A 26 7.69 11.25 -17.57
N LEU A 27 6.89 10.61 -16.70
CA LEU A 27 7.35 9.50 -15.87
C LEU A 27 7.81 8.34 -16.75
N LEU A 28 9.08 7.96 -16.61
CA LEU A 28 9.65 6.81 -17.30
C LEU A 28 9.46 5.54 -16.46
N PHE A 29 9.99 5.52 -15.23
CA PHE A 29 9.76 4.43 -14.26
C PHE A 29 10.20 4.82 -12.84
N LYS A 30 9.69 4.09 -11.83
CA LYS A 30 10.07 4.23 -10.41
C LYS A 30 11.37 3.49 -10.11
N VAL A 31 12.27 4.15 -9.41
CA VAL A 31 13.63 3.67 -9.08
C VAL A 31 13.68 2.93 -7.74
N ASN A 32 12.77 3.25 -6.82
CA ASN A 32 12.71 2.60 -5.52
C ASN A 32 11.43 1.76 -5.38
N PRO A 33 11.46 0.69 -4.56
CA PRO A 33 10.25 0.01 -4.14
C PRO A 33 9.36 0.95 -3.33
N TYR A 34 8.04 0.68 -3.32
CA TYR A 34 7.11 1.37 -2.44
C TYR A 34 7.52 1.11 -0.98
N SER A 35 7.98 2.15 -0.31
CA SER A 35 8.54 2.08 1.04
C SER A 35 8.03 3.25 1.87
N LEU A 36 7.44 2.92 3.00
CA LEU A 36 6.97 3.87 4.01
C LEU A 36 7.96 3.88 5.17
N TYR A 37 8.38 5.08 5.55
CA TYR A 37 9.33 5.28 6.65
C TYR A 37 8.63 5.97 7.83
N PRO A 38 8.91 5.55 9.08
CA PRO A 38 8.39 6.21 10.27
C PRO A 38 8.76 7.70 10.39
N THR A 39 9.95 8.07 9.91
CA THR A 39 10.48 9.44 10.00
C THR A 39 11.01 9.93 8.67
N ARG A 40 11.07 11.26 8.53
CA ARG A 40 11.63 11.91 7.33
C ARG A 40 13.12 11.60 7.19
N GLU A 41 13.83 11.57 8.31
CA GLU A 41 15.26 11.29 8.38
C GLU A 41 15.56 9.88 7.86
N GLU A 42 14.75 8.89 8.24
CA GLU A 42 14.89 7.52 7.72
C GLU A 42 14.64 7.44 6.21
N ALA A 43 13.64 8.16 5.69
CA ALA A 43 13.39 8.23 4.25
C ALA A 43 14.57 8.87 3.50
N LEU A 44 15.17 9.93 4.06
CA LEU A 44 16.35 10.59 3.50
C LEU A 44 17.60 9.69 3.55
N GLU A 45 17.83 8.97 4.64
CA GLU A 45 18.94 8.01 4.72
C GLU A 45 18.76 6.84 3.74
N ALA A 46 17.54 6.36 3.55
CA ALA A 46 17.24 5.37 2.52
C ALA A 46 17.53 5.91 1.11
N ALA A 47 17.14 7.16 0.82
CA ALA A 47 17.48 7.82 -0.44
C ALA A 47 19.01 7.92 -0.63
N LYS A 48 19.76 8.32 0.41
CA LYS A 48 21.23 8.38 0.38
C LYS A 48 21.85 7.01 0.10
N ALA A 49 21.32 5.94 0.70
CA ALA A 49 21.78 4.58 0.46
C ALA A 49 21.51 4.14 -0.99
N LEU A 50 20.29 4.39 -1.51
CA LEU A 50 19.91 4.06 -2.89
C LEU A 50 20.78 4.79 -3.92
N LEU A 51 21.00 6.09 -3.71
CA LEU A 51 21.79 6.94 -4.64
C LEU A 51 23.30 6.66 -4.62
N LYS A 52 23.80 5.90 -3.64
CA LYS A 52 25.18 5.36 -3.65
C LYS A 52 25.29 4.11 -4.54
N GLY A 53 24.19 3.38 -4.71
CA GLY A 53 24.12 2.17 -5.50
C GLY A 53 23.85 2.44 -6.98
N ARG A 54 23.63 1.34 -7.71
CA ARG A 54 23.12 1.39 -9.09
C ARG A 54 21.63 1.67 -9.03
N LEU A 55 21.19 2.72 -9.71
CA LEU A 55 19.78 3.03 -9.83
C LEU A 55 19.14 2.03 -10.80
N ASP A 56 17.95 1.56 -10.42
CA ASP A 56 17.17 0.64 -11.24
C ASP A 56 16.91 1.23 -12.63
N GLN A 57 16.67 0.32 -13.57
CA GLN A 57 16.38 0.64 -14.95
C GLN A 57 15.19 -0.17 -15.44
N ASP A 58 14.25 0.47 -16.13
CA ASP A 58 13.22 -0.28 -16.83
C ASP A 58 13.84 -1.05 -18.02
N PRO A 59 13.78 -2.40 -18.02
CA PRO A 59 14.31 -3.21 -19.11
C PRO A 59 13.60 -2.99 -20.44
N ARG A 60 12.39 -2.40 -20.44
CA ARG A 60 11.58 -2.12 -21.64
C ARG A 60 12.05 -0.87 -22.38
N VAL A 61 12.86 -0.02 -21.75
CA VAL A 61 13.34 1.25 -22.32
C VAL A 61 14.67 1.01 -23.08
N GLY A 62 14.59 0.33 -24.22
CA GLY A 62 15.66 -0.06 -25.17
C GLY A 62 17.09 0.51 -24.98
N GLN A 63 17.64 1.18 -26.01
CA GLN A 63 19.01 1.74 -26.00
C GLN A 63 19.11 3.12 -25.31
N GLY A 64 17.98 3.74 -24.98
CA GLY A 64 17.89 5.00 -24.25
C GLY A 64 17.81 4.76 -22.74
N LYS A 65 18.88 4.25 -22.14
CA LYS A 65 18.90 3.97 -20.71
C LYS A 65 19.23 5.25 -19.93
N ALA A 66 18.42 5.59 -18.92
CA ALA A 66 18.76 6.64 -17.96
C ALA A 66 20.09 6.30 -17.26
N PRO A 67 20.84 7.27 -16.70
CA PRO A 67 22.09 6.99 -16.00
C PRO A 67 21.92 5.93 -14.89
N ILE A 68 22.80 4.92 -14.88
CA ILE A 68 22.81 3.86 -13.84
C ILE A 68 23.41 4.39 -12.54
N LEU A 69 24.32 5.34 -12.65
CA LEU A 69 25.06 5.94 -11.55
C LEU A 69 25.02 7.46 -11.73
N LEU A 70 24.92 8.17 -10.61
CA LEU A 70 25.11 9.61 -10.57
C LEU A 70 26.60 9.93 -10.35
N SER A 71 27.06 11.04 -10.92
CA SER A 71 28.34 11.62 -10.52
C SER A 71 28.29 12.04 -9.04
N GLU A 72 29.45 12.16 -8.39
CA GLU A 72 29.47 12.57 -6.97
C GLU A 72 28.88 13.96 -6.77
N GLU A 73 29.14 14.87 -7.71
CA GLU A 73 28.62 16.24 -7.71
C GLU A 73 27.10 16.25 -7.88
N ASP A 74 26.58 15.51 -8.87
CA ASP A 74 25.14 15.42 -9.11
C ASP A 74 24.40 14.79 -7.94
N ARG A 75 24.98 13.74 -7.35
CA ARG A 75 24.45 13.07 -6.16
C ARG A 75 24.37 14.03 -4.98
N ALA A 76 25.46 14.77 -4.71
CA ALA A 76 25.50 15.74 -3.62
C ALA A 76 24.45 16.85 -3.81
N ARG A 77 24.38 17.42 -5.02
CA ARG A 77 23.40 18.45 -5.37
C ARG A 77 21.96 17.95 -5.22
N PHE A 78 21.66 16.74 -5.70
CA PHE A 78 20.33 16.16 -5.63
C PHE A 78 19.90 15.91 -4.17
N LEU A 79 20.80 15.38 -3.34
CA LEU A 79 20.51 15.13 -1.93
C LEU A 79 20.20 16.42 -1.17
N VAL A 80 20.93 17.50 -1.40
CA VAL A 80 20.65 18.82 -0.81
C VAL A 80 19.25 19.31 -1.19
N LEU A 81 18.84 19.12 -2.44
CA LEU A 81 17.49 19.46 -2.87
C LEU A 81 16.44 18.56 -2.21
N LEU A 82 16.71 17.26 -2.08
CA LEU A 82 15.77 16.30 -1.52
C LEU A 82 15.52 16.56 -0.02
N GLU A 83 16.52 17.07 0.70
CA GLU A 83 16.40 17.55 2.07
C GLU A 83 15.41 18.72 2.24
N SER A 84 14.96 19.36 1.15
CA SER A 84 13.85 20.33 1.17
C SER A 84 12.46 19.70 0.95
N GLY A 85 12.41 18.39 0.64
CA GLY A 85 11.19 17.61 0.43
C GLY A 85 10.99 17.18 -1.03
N LYS A 86 11.53 17.92 -2.00
CA LYS A 86 11.43 17.57 -3.43
C LYS A 86 12.68 18.00 -4.18
N ALA A 87 13.17 17.12 -5.04
CA ALA A 87 14.34 17.32 -5.87
C ALA A 87 14.02 16.95 -7.32
N LEU A 88 14.56 17.75 -8.24
CA LEU A 88 14.56 17.44 -9.65
C LEU A 88 15.97 17.71 -10.19
N LEU A 89 16.62 16.67 -10.72
CA LEU A 89 17.96 16.75 -11.29
C LEU A 89 17.89 16.42 -12.79
N PRO A 90 17.96 17.43 -13.67
CA PRO A 90 18.05 17.22 -15.11
C PRO A 90 19.40 16.60 -15.52
N LEU A 91 19.35 15.57 -16.36
CA LEU A 91 20.49 14.82 -16.90
C LEU A 91 20.26 14.55 -18.39
N ASP A 92 20.62 15.53 -19.21
CA ASP A 92 20.38 15.53 -20.67
C ASP A 92 18.88 15.34 -20.97
N ARG A 93 18.49 14.29 -21.69
CA ARG A 93 17.09 13.97 -21.99
C ARG A 93 16.30 13.34 -20.83
N TYR A 94 16.93 13.10 -19.68
CA TYR A 94 16.30 12.53 -18.50
C TYR A 94 16.26 13.53 -17.36
N ALA A 95 15.43 13.27 -16.36
CA ALA A 95 15.54 13.93 -15.06
C ALA A 95 15.29 12.91 -13.95
N LEU A 96 16.08 12.98 -12.88
CA LEU A 96 15.80 12.23 -11.66
C LEU A 96 14.86 13.07 -10.78
N LEU A 97 13.69 12.52 -10.50
CA LEU A 97 12.75 13.05 -9.52
C LEU A 97 13.01 12.37 -8.18
N GLY A 98 13.02 13.16 -7.12
CA GLY A 98 12.99 12.69 -5.74
C GLY A 98 11.96 13.47 -4.95
N GLU A 99 11.14 12.79 -4.17
CA GLU A 99 10.14 13.41 -3.30
C GLU A 99 10.04 12.61 -2.01
N VAL A 100 10.05 13.31 -0.89
CA VAL A 100 9.77 12.74 0.43
C VAL A 100 8.49 13.40 0.92
N ALA A 101 7.40 12.66 0.86
CA ALA A 101 6.06 13.16 1.16
C ALA A 101 5.53 12.53 2.46
N GLU A 102 4.92 13.34 3.33
CA GLU A 102 4.16 12.82 4.47
C GLU A 102 2.84 12.24 3.97
N VAL A 103 2.56 10.99 4.33
CA VAL A 103 1.34 10.27 3.96
C VAL A 103 0.69 9.70 5.22
N GLU A 104 -0.64 9.65 5.23
CA GLU A 104 -1.40 9.01 6.30
C GLU A 104 -1.89 7.64 5.83
N GLU A 105 -1.36 6.58 6.44
CA GLU A 105 -1.64 5.20 6.05
C GLU A 105 -2.26 4.42 7.21
N ARG A 106 -3.21 3.53 6.88
CA ARG A 106 -3.70 2.52 7.81
C ARG A 106 -2.84 1.28 7.63
N LEU A 107 -2.25 0.79 8.70
CA LEU A 107 -1.45 -0.44 8.61
C LEU A 107 -2.37 -1.66 8.46
N LEU A 108 -1.93 -2.62 7.64
CA LEU A 108 -2.55 -3.94 7.60
C LEU A 108 -2.45 -4.55 9.00
N HIS A 109 -3.60 -4.83 9.59
CA HIS A 109 -3.70 -5.45 10.90
C HIS A 109 -3.99 -6.94 10.76
N LYS A 110 -3.39 -7.77 11.62
CA LYS A 110 -3.59 -9.23 11.66
C LYS A 110 -3.80 -9.68 13.09
N ALA A 111 -4.92 -10.34 13.34
CA ALA A 111 -5.22 -10.96 14.63
C ALA A 111 -6.14 -12.17 14.46
N PRO A 112 -6.14 -13.14 15.41
CA PRO A 112 -7.12 -14.22 15.43
C PRO A 112 -8.56 -13.70 15.50
N PHE A 113 -9.53 -14.46 14.96
CA PHE A 113 -10.95 -14.09 14.95
C PHE A 113 -11.53 -13.80 16.34
N GLN A 114 -11.12 -14.55 17.36
CA GLN A 114 -11.61 -14.35 18.73
C GLN A 114 -10.93 -13.16 19.44
N ASP A 115 -9.82 -12.66 18.90
CA ASP A 115 -9.09 -11.54 19.50
C ASP A 115 -9.94 -10.27 19.40
N PRO A 116 -10.17 -9.53 20.49
CA PRO A 116 -10.99 -8.32 20.46
C PRO A 116 -10.38 -7.18 19.63
N THR A 117 -9.10 -7.23 19.30
CA THR A 117 -8.40 -6.26 18.43
C THR A 117 -8.62 -6.53 16.94
N ASN A 118 -9.24 -7.68 16.58
CA ASN A 118 -9.37 -8.08 15.19
C ASN A 118 -10.14 -7.04 14.35
N VAL A 119 -9.76 -6.95 13.08
CA VAL A 119 -10.25 -5.89 12.17
C VAL A 119 -11.76 -5.98 11.91
N LEU A 120 -12.41 -7.14 12.04
CA LEU A 120 -13.87 -7.28 11.85
C LEU A 120 -14.64 -6.50 12.91
N GLN A 121 -14.08 -6.30 14.10
CA GLN A 121 -14.70 -5.47 15.14
C GLN A 121 -14.84 -4.01 14.68
N SER A 122 -13.93 -3.51 13.83
CA SER A 122 -14.03 -2.17 13.24
C SER A 122 -15.12 -2.07 12.17
N LEU A 123 -15.50 -3.21 11.56
CA LEU A 123 -16.52 -3.30 10.52
C LEU A 123 -17.92 -3.61 11.08
N LYS A 124 -18.02 -3.94 12.38
CA LYS A 124 -19.28 -4.33 13.02
C LYS A 124 -20.35 -3.24 12.85
N GLY A 125 -21.50 -3.64 12.34
CA GLY A 125 -22.65 -2.79 12.04
C GLY A 125 -22.56 -2.03 10.72
N LEU A 126 -21.40 -1.99 10.06
CA LEU A 126 -21.27 -1.34 8.75
C LEU A 126 -21.89 -2.20 7.65
N PRO A 127 -22.46 -1.58 6.60
CA PRO A 127 -22.84 -2.30 5.40
C PRO A 127 -21.57 -2.81 4.70
N VAL A 128 -21.48 -4.12 4.52
CA VAL A 128 -20.33 -4.79 3.88
C VAL A 128 -20.79 -5.66 2.71
N ARG A 129 -19.85 -5.99 1.83
CA ARG A 129 -19.98 -7.04 0.81
C ARG A 129 -19.02 -8.17 1.13
N LEU A 130 -19.55 -9.39 1.24
CA LEU A 130 -18.79 -10.62 1.45
C LEU A 130 -18.54 -11.31 0.11
N LEU A 131 -17.27 -11.58 -0.20
CA LEU A 131 -16.82 -12.29 -1.38
C LEU A 131 -16.02 -13.54 -1.01
N LEU A 132 -16.00 -14.52 -1.91
CA LEU A 132 -15.19 -15.74 -1.82
C LEU A 132 -14.41 -15.93 -3.13
N THR A 133 -13.09 -16.12 -3.02
CA THR A 133 -12.24 -16.63 -4.10
C THR A 133 -11.77 -18.05 -3.73
N PRO A 134 -12.10 -19.07 -4.53
CA PRO A 134 -11.56 -20.42 -4.36
C PRO A 134 -10.03 -20.46 -4.49
N LEU A 135 -9.33 -21.20 -3.63
CA LEU A 135 -7.86 -21.28 -3.66
C LEU A 135 -7.31 -22.11 -4.83
N ASN A 136 -8.13 -22.98 -5.42
CA ASN A 136 -7.78 -23.77 -6.59
C ASN A 136 -7.81 -22.97 -7.90
N ASP A 137 -8.33 -21.74 -7.88
CA ASP A 137 -8.36 -20.83 -9.02
C ASP A 137 -8.03 -19.39 -8.57
N PRO A 138 -6.74 -19.07 -8.35
CA PRO A 138 -6.32 -17.75 -7.88
C PRO A 138 -6.53 -16.61 -8.89
N GLU A 139 -6.76 -16.94 -10.17
CA GLU A 139 -7.19 -15.96 -11.20
C GLU A 139 -8.73 -15.89 -11.34
N GLY A 140 -9.45 -16.75 -10.63
CA GLY A 140 -10.90 -16.81 -10.63
C GLY A 140 -11.54 -15.55 -10.03
N GLU A 141 -12.61 -15.07 -10.68
CA GLU A 141 -13.38 -13.94 -10.17
C GLU A 141 -13.99 -14.27 -8.81
N SER A 142 -13.85 -13.33 -7.86
CA SER A 142 -14.46 -13.48 -6.54
C SER A 142 -15.98 -13.54 -6.65
N GLN A 143 -16.59 -14.58 -6.09
CA GLN A 143 -18.04 -14.73 -6.04
C GLN A 143 -18.61 -13.92 -4.88
N LYS A 144 -19.61 -13.08 -5.15
CA LYS A 144 -20.38 -12.42 -4.09
C LYS A 144 -21.27 -13.42 -3.38
N LEU A 145 -21.04 -13.61 -2.09
CA LEU A 145 -21.85 -14.47 -1.23
C LEU A 145 -23.01 -13.71 -0.60
N ALA A 146 -22.72 -12.52 -0.06
CA ALA A 146 -23.71 -11.73 0.67
C ALA A 146 -23.38 -10.23 0.65
N GLN A 147 -24.39 -9.42 0.99
CA GLN A 147 -24.24 -7.98 1.18
C GLN A 147 -25.25 -7.50 2.22
N GLY A 148 -24.81 -6.73 3.20
CA GLY A 148 -25.67 -6.28 4.31
C GLY A 148 -24.84 -5.78 5.49
N PRO A 149 -25.49 -5.37 6.60
CA PRO A 149 -24.77 -5.01 7.82
C PRO A 149 -24.00 -6.23 8.36
N LEU A 150 -22.76 -5.99 8.81
CA LEU A 150 -21.94 -7.02 9.45
C LEU A 150 -22.31 -7.18 10.94
N GLU A 151 -22.66 -8.39 11.34
CA GLU A 151 -22.65 -8.80 12.75
C GLU A 151 -21.44 -9.71 13.00
N VAL A 152 -20.72 -9.45 14.09
CA VAL A 152 -19.64 -10.32 14.56
C VAL A 152 -20.15 -11.04 15.81
N LEU A 153 -20.25 -12.37 15.71
CA LEU A 153 -20.78 -13.29 16.71
C LEU A 153 -19.65 -14.16 17.27
N PRO A 154 -19.81 -14.80 18.45
CA PRO A 154 -18.77 -15.66 19.01
C PRO A 154 -18.33 -16.81 18.10
N GLU A 155 -19.26 -17.35 17.31
CA GLU A 155 -19.08 -18.50 16.42
C GLU A 155 -18.75 -18.14 14.96
N GLY A 156 -18.76 -16.85 14.60
CA GLY A 156 -18.53 -16.42 13.22
C GLY A 156 -19.11 -15.05 12.89
N ILE A 157 -19.41 -14.82 11.62
CA ILE A 157 -19.98 -13.55 11.15
C ILE A 157 -21.33 -13.77 10.48
N ARG A 158 -22.17 -12.74 10.52
CA ARG A 158 -23.41 -12.67 9.74
C ARG A 158 -23.40 -11.41 8.89
N VAL A 159 -23.76 -11.54 7.61
CA VAL A 159 -23.88 -10.43 6.65
C VAL A 159 -25.27 -10.51 6.03
N GLY A 160 -26.19 -9.65 6.48
CA GLY A 160 -27.61 -9.81 6.15
C GLY A 160 -28.13 -11.16 6.64
N ASP A 161 -28.72 -11.96 5.74
CA ASP A 161 -29.26 -13.29 6.08
C ASP A 161 -28.21 -14.43 5.99
N PHE A 162 -26.98 -14.12 5.60
CA PHE A 162 -25.93 -15.13 5.42
C PHE A 162 -25.05 -15.24 6.66
N PHE A 163 -24.93 -16.45 7.21
CA PHE A 163 -24.04 -16.75 8.34
C PHE A 163 -22.83 -17.58 7.87
N LEU A 164 -21.63 -17.17 8.29
CA LEU A 164 -20.37 -17.85 8.02
C LEU A 164 -19.69 -18.20 9.35
N PRO A 165 -19.56 -19.49 9.71
CA PRO A 165 -18.80 -19.90 10.88
C PRO A 165 -17.31 -19.64 10.69
N ILE A 166 -16.64 -19.11 11.72
CA ILE A 166 -15.20 -18.82 11.71
C ILE A 166 -14.57 -19.43 12.96
N PRO A 167 -13.61 -20.38 12.83
CA PRO A 167 -12.86 -20.89 13.97
C PRO A 167 -12.16 -19.77 14.75
N PRO A 168 -12.14 -19.81 16.10
CA PRO A 168 -11.58 -18.76 16.95
C PRO A 168 -10.15 -18.31 16.61
N GLU A 169 -9.31 -19.26 16.22
CA GLU A 169 -7.90 -19.09 15.89
C GLU A 169 -7.64 -18.59 14.47
N THR A 170 -8.69 -18.48 13.63
CA THR A 170 -8.56 -18.06 12.23
C THR A 170 -7.88 -16.71 12.15
N PRO A 171 -6.73 -16.59 11.47
CA PRO A 171 -6.10 -15.29 11.28
C PRO A 171 -6.95 -14.42 10.36
N VAL A 172 -7.35 -13.27 10.86
CA VAL A 172 -8.06 -12.23 10.12
C VAL A 172 -7.10 -11.09 9.86
N GLU A 173 -6.97 -10.73 8.59
CA GLU A 173 -6.13 -9.64 8.11
C GLU A 173 -6.99 -8.53 7.51
N GLY A 174 -6.56 -7.28 7.53
CA GLY A 174 -7.28 -6.20 6.84
C GLY A 174 -6.93 -4.80 7.28
N LEU A 175 -7.65 -3.85 6.70
CA LEU A 175 -7.55 -2.42 6.99
C LEU A 175 -8.79 -1.98 7.76
N ALA A 176 -8.58 -1.44 8.96
CA ALA A 176 -9.68 -1.04 9.84
C ALA A 176 -10.64 -0.06 9.15
N TYR A 177 -11.94 -0.29 9.33
CA TYR A 177 -13.05 0.45 8.72
C TYR A 177 -13.20 0.31 7.19
N GLU A 178 -12.31 -0.42 6.52
CA GLU A 178 -12.32 -0.55 5.06
C GLU A 178 -12.58 -2.00 4.63
N GLU A 179 -11.72 -2.92 5.06
CA GLU A 179 -11.77 -4.29 4.58
C GLU A 179 -11.17 -5.30 5.57
N ALA A 180 -11.59 -6.55 5.40
CA ALA A 180 -11.02 -7.69 6.09
C ALA A 180 -10.97 -8.90 5.16
N PHE A 181 -9.99 -9.77 5.32
CA PHE A 181 -9.88 -11.03 4.60
C PHE A 181 -9.26 -12.12 5.47
N PHE A 182 -9.62 -13.36 5.18
CA PHE A 182 -9.18 -14.54 5.92
C PHE A 182 -9.36 -15.80 5.07
N HIS A 183 -8.71 -16.88 5.49
CA HIS A 183 -8.78 -18.17 4.81
C HIS A 183 -9.63 -19.14 5.64
N LEU A 184 -10.55 -19.86 4.98
CA LEU A 184 -11.32 -20.95 5.59
C LEU A 184 -11.44 -22.10 4.61
N GLY A 185 -11.04 -23.30 5.04
CA GLY A 185 -10.96 -24.47 4.17
C GLY A 185 -10.14 -24.15 2.92
N ASP A 186 -10.73 -24.37 1.75
CA ASP A 186 -10.11 -24.16 0.45
C ASP A 186 -10.44 -22.79 -0.18
N GLY A 187 -10.87 -21.81 0.62
CA GLY A 187 -11.33 -20.51 0.13
C GLY A 187 -10.71 -19.32 0.86
N ARG A 188 -10.50 -18.22 0.11
CA ARG A 188 -10.18 -16.91 0.67
C ARG A 188 -11.42 -16.03 0.66
N TYR A 189 -11.79 -15.51 1.82
CA TYR A 189 -12.94 -14.65 2.02
C TYR A 189 -12.50 -13.20 2.13
N TYR A 190 -13.29 -12.30 1.57
CA TYR A 190 -13.07 -10.86 1.63
C TYR A 190 -14.35 -10.15 2.05
N LEU A 191 -14.22 -9.18 2.94
CA LEU A 191 -15.25 -8.27 3.37
C LEU A 191 -14.83 -6.86 3.02
N TYR A 192 -15.64 -6.17 2.24
CA TYR A 192 -15.44 -4.77 1.88
C TYR A 192 -16.54 -3.92 2.48
N ALA A 193 -16.19 -2.91 3.27
CA ALA A 193 -17.14 -1.90 3.70
C ALA A 193 -17.64 -1.13 2.46
N LEU A 194 -18.96 -1.01 2.35
CA LEU A 194 -19.62 -0.27 1.28
C LEU A 194 -19.75 1.22 1.60
N SER A 195 -19.44 1.61 2.83
CA SER A 195 -19.36 3.00 3.25
C SER A 195 -17.97 3.55 2.97
N SER A 196 -17.67 3.84 1.70
CA SER A 196 -16.48 4.61 1.29
C SER A 196 -16.85 6.05 0.95
N SER A 197 -17.28 6.81 1.95
CA SER A 197 -17.21 8.27 1.89
C SER A 197 -17.24 8.87 3.29
N THR A 198 -16.26 8.55 4.13
CA THR A 198 -15.92 9.51 5.19
C THR A 198 -15.24 10.70 4.53
N SER A 199 -15.93 11.83 4.63
CA SER A 199 -15.54 13.20 4.37
C SER A 199 -14.05 13.48 4.62
N SER A 200 -13.48 14.22 3.67
CA SER A 200 -12.17 14.89 3.69
C SER A 200 -11.91 15.69 4.95
#